data_AF-A0A352F3M2-F1
#
_entry.id   AF-A0A352F3M2-F1
#
_cell.length_a   1.000
_cell.length_b   1.000
_cell.length_c   1.000
_cell.angle_alpha   90.00
_cell.angle_beta   90.00
_cell.angle_gamma   90.00
#
_symmetry.space_group_name_H-M   'P 1'
#
loop_
_entity.id
_entity.type
_entity.pdbx_description
1 polymer ?
#
loop_
_entity_poly.entity_id
_entity_poly.type
_entity_poly.pdbx_seq_one_letter_code
_entity_poly.pdbx_strand_id
1 'polypeptide(L)'
;MDEFRSLAERSLTVQTLTKNRWLSVLVMVAILGTLSLAFSSVKVKKIKKQHADKKSAVLWRNPGNMRNRDLYYGPGSKALAPVPPFRFVKEVKEGGMPKFEVQDARGVKWRVKLGPEAQAETAASRLVW
;
A
#
# COMPACT_ATOMS: atom_id res chain seq x y z
N MET A 1 69.26 -22.37 32.47
CA MET A 1 68.25 -21.36 32.88
C MET A 1 67.24 -21.02 31.78
N ASP A 2 67.42 -21.46 30.53
CA ASP A 2 66.59 -21.00 29.39
C ASP A 2 65.30 -21.82 29.13
N GLU A 3 65.21 -23.08 29.57
CA GLU A 3 64.00 -23.88 29.38
C GLU A 3 62.79 -23.39 30.18
N PHE A 4 63.01 -22.91 31.41
CA PHE A 4 61.91 -22.45 32.27
C PHE A 4 61.28 -21.14 31.78
N ARG A 5 62.03 -20.28 31.08
CA ARG A 5 61.49 -19.08 30.42
C ARG A 5 60.58 -19.42 29.24
N SER A 6 60.97 -20.41 28.43
CA SER A 6 60.21 -20.88 27.26
C SER A 6 58.83 -21.43 27.64
N LEU A 7 58.71 -22.16 28.76
CA LEU A 7 57.43 -22.70 29.22
C LEU A 7 56.46 -21.63 29.74
N ALA A 8 56.99 -20.60 30.42
CA ALA A 8 56.18 -19.48 30.89
C ALA A 8 55.60 -18.67 29.72
N GLU A 9 56.41 -18.37 28.72
CA GLU A 9 55.98 -17.63 27.51
C GLU A 9 54.96 -18.41 26.67
N ARG A 10 55.11 -19.74 26.57
CA ARG A 10 54.13 -20.63 25.91
C ARG A 10 52.80 -20.70 26.67
N SER A 11 52.83 -20.64 28.01
CA SER A 11 51.60 -20.67 28.82
C SER A 11 50.78 -19.37 28.72
N LEU A 12 51.46 -18.22 28.66
CA LEU A 12 50.83 -16.90 28.55
C LEU A 12 50.22 -16.67 27.16
N THR A 13 50.85 -17.19 26.10
CA THR A 13 50.33 -17.11 24.73
C THR A 13 49.07 -17.97 24.53
N VAL A 14 48.99 -19.16 25.11
CA VAL A 14 47.79 -20.02 25.02
C VAL A 14 46.61 -19.46 25.83
N GLN A 15 46.86 -18.85 27.00
CA GLN A 15 45.80 -18.24 27.81
C GLN A 15 45.22 -16.95 27.21
N THR A 16 46.01 -16.17 26.48
CA THR A 16 45.55 -14.94 25.81
C THR A 16 44.77 -15.25 24.52
N LEU A 17 45.18 -16.28 23.78
CA LEU A 17 44.49 -16.74 22.57
C LEU A 17 43.10 -17.34 22.86
N THR A 18 42.90 -17.99 24.01
CA THR A 18 41.59 -18.56 24.37
C THR A 18 40.62 -17.48 24.84
N LYS A 19 41.03 -16.55 25.72
CA LYS A 19 40.14 -15.46 26.21
C LYS A 19 39.59 -14.57 25.07
N ASN A 20 40.40 -14.27 24.05
CA ASN A 20 39.98 -13.44 22.92
C ASN A 20 38.98 -14.14 21.97
N ARG A 21 39.00 -15.48 21.91
CA ARG A 21 38.03 -16.26 21.13
C ARG A 21 36.64 -16.32 21.79
N TRP A 22 36.58 -16.35 23.12
CA TRP A 22 35.31 -16.30 23.84
C TRP A 22 34.69 -14.90 23.84
N LEU A 23 35.52 -13.85 23.92
CA LEU A 23 35.04 -12.47 23.78
C LEU A 23 34.46 -12.19 22.38
N SER A 24 35.11 -12.69 21.32
CA SER A 24 34.64 -12.49 19.94
C SER A 24 33.35 -13.25 19.63
N VAL A 25 33.17 -14.46 20.19
CA VAL A 25 31.90 -15.20 20.10
C VAL A 25 30.76 -14.46 20.80
N LEU A 26 31.01 -13.88 21.99
CA LEU A 26 29.99 -13.10 22.72
C LEU A 26 29.59 -11.82 21.97
N VAL A 27 30.55 -11.12 21.34
CA VAL A 27 30.26 -9.93 20.53
C VAL A 27 29.45 -10.29 19.26
N MET A 28 29.76 -11.42 18.60
CA MET A 28 29.00 -11.86 17.42
C MET A 28 27.56 -12.27 17.76
N VAL A 29 27.33 -12.91 18.91
CA VAL A 29 25.98 -13.25 19.39
C VAL A 29 25.18 -11.98 19.73
N ALA A 30 25.83 -10.97 20.32
CA ALA A 30 25.19 -9.67 20.59
C ALA A 30 24.81 -8.92 19.29
N ILE A 31 25.65 -8.97 18.26
CA ILE A 31 25.38 -8.35 16.95
C ILE A 31 24.24 -9.10 16.21
N LEU A 32 24.19 -10.43 16.26
CA LEU A 32 23.08 -11.20 15.69
C LEU A 32 21.75 -10.99 16.45
N GLY A 33 21.81 -10.79 17.77
CA GLY A 33 20.62 -10.53 18.60
C GLY A 33 19.95 -9.17 18.32
N THR A 34 20.72 -8.15 17.95
CA THR A 34 20.18 -6.80 17.68
C THR A 34 19.51 -6.67 16.31
N LEU A 35 19.84 -7.53 15.34
CA LEU A 35 19.21 -7.49 14.01
C LEU A 35 17.78 -8.08 14.00
N SER A 36 17.45 -8.94 14.98
CA SER A 36 16.13 -9.60 15.05
C SER A 36 15.01 -8.71 15.61
N LEU A 37 15.33 -7.60 16.28
CA LEU A 37 14.31 -6.70 16.87
C LEU A 37 13.79 -5.64 15.89
N ALA A 38 14.41 -5.45 14.72
CA ALA A 38 14.04 -4.40 13.77
C ALA A 38 12.87 -4.77 12.82
N PHE A 39 12.38 -6.02 12.82
CA PHE A 39 11.37 -6.49 11.85
C PHE A 39 9.93 -6.59 12.38
N SER A 40 9.66 -6.23 13.63
CA SER A 40 8.32 -6.37 14.21
C SER A 40 7.56 -5.04 14.25
N SER A 41 6.99 -4.58 13.12
CA SER A 41 5.73 -3.82 13.06
C SER A 41 5.36 -3.33 11.65
N VAL A 42 5.11 -4.24 10.71
CA VAL A 42 4.25 -3.89 9.56
C VAL A 42 2.80 -3.91 10.06
N LYS A 43 2.24 -2.74 10.37
CA LYS A 43 0.80 -2.59 10.69
C LYS A 43 -0.03 -2.92 9.45
N VAL A 44 -0.49 -4.16 9.34
CA VAL A 44 -1.52 -4.54 8.38
C VAL A 44 -2.81 -3.80 8.74
N LYS A 45 -3.20 -2.84 7.90
CA LYS A 45 -4.43 -2.07 8.06
C LYS A 45 -5.61 -3.03 7.89
N LYS A 46 -6.25 -3.43 9.01
CA LYS A 46 -7.50 -4.21 8.98
C LYS A 46 -8.54 -3.44 8.17
N ILE A 47 -8.88 -3.95 6.98
CA ILE A 47 -10.06 -3.49 6.25
C ILE A 47 -11.28 -3.88 7.09
N LYS A 48 -11.97 -2.88 7.64
CA LYS A 48 -13.27 -3.09 8.30
C LYS A 48 -14.21 -3.66 7.23
N LYS A 49 -14.55 -4.95 7.33
CA LYS A 49 -15.68 -5.51 6.59
C LYS A 49 -16.93 -4.81 7.11
N GLN A 50 -17.52 -3.93 6.29
CA GLN A 50 -18.82 -3.38 6.58
C GLN A 50 -19.79 -4.57 6.58
N HIS A 51 -20.34 -4.89 7.76
CA HIS A 51 -21.41 -5.88 7.84
C HIS A 51 -22.60 -5.31 7.08
N ALA A 52 -22.91 -5.93 5.93
CA ALA A 52 -24.20 -5.75 5.31
C ALA A 52 -25.24 -6.23 6.34
N ASP A 53 -26.09 -5.31 6.78
CA ASP A 53 -27.30 -5.63 7.53
C ASP A 53 -28.01 -6.78 6.81
N LYS A 54 -28.50 -7.81 7.53
CA LYS A 54 -29.13 -9.03 6.98
C LYS A 54 -30.46 -8.76 6.25
N LYS A 55 -30.72 -7.53 5.83
CA LYS A 55 -31.76 -7.18 4.88
C LYS A 55 -31.33 -7.69 3.51
N SER A 56 -32.26 -8.17 2.71
CA SER A 56 -31.99 -8.56 1.33
C SER A 56 -31.32 -7.39 0.60
N ALA A 57 -30.00 -7.52 0.37
CA ALA A 57 -29.24 -6.49 -0.32
C ALA A 57 -29.69 -6.50 -1.78
N VAL A 58 -30.61 -5.60 -2.12
CA VAL A 58 -31.07 -5.42 -3.50
C VAL A 58 -29.99 -4.66 -4.25
N LEU A 59 -29.24 -5.38 -5.10
CA LEU A 59 -28.20 -4.80 -5.94
C LEU A 59 -28.77 -3.99 -7.12
N TRP A 60 -29.95 -4.35 -7.61
CA TRP A 60 -30.57 -3.73 -8.77
C TRP A 60 -32.10 -3.80 -8.70
N ARG A 61 -32.76 -2.79 -9.27
CA ARG A 61 -34.22 -2.76 -9.48
C ARG A 61 -34.50 -2.31 -10.91
N ASN A 62 -35.61 -2.79 -11.48
CA ASN A 62 -36.06 -2.30 -12.77
C ASN A 62 -36.27 -0.77 -12.73
N PRO A 63 -35.55 0.02 -13.55
CA PRO A 63 -35.62 1.48 -13.54
C PRO A 63 -36.91 2.03 -14.17
N GLY A 64 -37.79 1.17 -14.69
CA GLY A 64 -39.04 1.55 -15.34
C GLY A 64 -38.85 1.93 -16.80
N ASN A 65 -39.55 2.97 -17.27
CA ASN A 65 -39.48 3.40 -18.67
C ASN A 65 -38.17 4.13 -18.98
N MET A 66 -37.30 3.51 -19.77
CA MET A 66 -36.00 4.06 -20.18
C MET A 66 -36.11 5.36 -20.98
N ARG A 67 -37.21 5.60 -21.71
CA ARG A 67 -37.41 6.83 -22.49
C ARG A 67 -37.53 8.07 -21.62
N ASN A 68 -37.89 7.91 -20.35
CA ASN A 68 -38.04 9.02 -19.40
C ASN A 68 -36.76 9.29 -18.61
N ARG A 69 -35.67 8.52 -18.85
CA ARG A 69 -34.41 8.67 -18.13
C ARG A 69 -33.47 9.62 -18.88
N ASP A 70 -32.75 10.43 -18.12
CA ASP A 70 -31.63 11.21 -18.64
C ASP A 70 -30.42 10.28 -18.86
N LEU A 71 -30.34 9.68 -20.05
CA LEU A 71 -29.21 8.84 -20.43
C LEU A 71 -27.96 9.64 -20.81
N TYR A 72 -28.00 10.97 -20.78
CA TYR A 72 -26.83 11.80 -21.10
C TYR A 72 -26.03 12.13 -19.84
N TYR A 73 -26.65 12.74 -18.83
CA TYR A 73 -25.99 13.09 -17.57
C TYR A 73 -26.25 12.10 -16.44
N GLY A 74 -27.40 11.46 -16.46
CA GLY A 74 -27.79 10.57 -15.39
C GLY A 74 -28.03 11.18 -14.03
N PRO A 75 -27.78 10.45 -12.93
CA PRO A 75 -27.99 10.91 -11.57
C PRO A 75 -26.98 12.00 -11.23
N GLY A 76 -25.89 12.10 -12.00
CA GLY A 76 -24.94 13.20 -11.89
C GLY A 76 -25.55 14.55 -12.28
N SER A 77 -26.57 14.59 -13.15
CA SER A 77 -27.09 15.84 -13.75
C SER A 77 -26.00 16.70 -14.42
N LYS A 78 -26.41 17.73 -15.15
CA LYS A 78 -25.47 18.71 -15.70
C LYS A 78 -24.76 19.53 -14.61
N ALA A 79 -25.42 19.76 -13.47
CA ALA A 79 -24.92 20.64 -12.42
C ALA A 79 -23.73 20.05 -11.64
N LEU A 80 -23.65 18.71 -11.53
CA LEU A 80 -22.52 18.05 -10.87
C LEU A 80 -21.38 17.72 -11.84
N ALA A 81 -21.49 18.08 -13.13
CA ALA A 81 -20.39 17.89 -14.07
C ALA A 81 -19.12 18.61 -13.59
N PRO A 82 -17.91 18.08 -13.89
CA PRO A 82 -16.64 18.70 -13.54
C PRO A 82 -16.52 20.09 -14.20
N VAL A 83 -15.96 21.07 -13.46
CA VAL A 83 -15.85 22.46 -13.94
C VAL A 83 -14.40 22.94 -14.04
N PRO A 84 -13.99 23.57 -15.16
CA PRO A 84 -12.64 24.08 -15.31
C PRO A 84 -12.38 25.31 -14.43
N PRO A 85 -11.12 25.65 -14.11
CA PRO A 85 -9.89 24.95 -14.51
C PRO A 85 -9.67 23.63 -13.75
N PHE A 86 -8.86 22.75 -14.34
CA PHE A 86 -8.45 21.49 -13.73
C PHE A 86 -6.98 21.54 -13.31
N ARG A 87 -6.71 21.16 -12.07
CA ARG A 87 -5.35 21.00 -11.53
C ARG A 87 -4.99 19.53 -11.44
N PHE A 88 -3.90 19.12 -12.06
CA PHE A 88 -3.35 17.78 -11.92
C PHE A 88 -2.99 17.51 -10.45
N VAL A 89 -3.41 16.35 -9.93
CA VAL A 89 -3.10 15.93 -8.55
C VAL A 89 -2.02 14.87 -8.56
N LYS A 90 -2.25 13.75 -9.27
CA LYS A 90 -1.30 12.64 -9.38
C LYS A 90 -1.68 11.68 -10.49
N GLU A 91 -0.68 10.93 -10.95
CA GLU A 91 -0.89 9.70 -11.70
C GLU A 91 -1.37 8.59 -10.76
N VAL A 92 -2.24 7.71 -11.25
CA VAL A 92 -2.70 6.51 -10.54
C VAL A 92 -2.12 5.30 -11.27
N LYS A 93 -1.18 4.61 -10.61
CA LYS A 93 -0.38 3.54 -11.23
C LYS A 93 -1.03 2.16 -11.13
N GLU A 94 -2.19 2.06 -10.48
CA GLU A 94 -2.91 0.81 -10.29
C GLU A 94 -3.93 0.53 -11.42
N GLY A 95 -4.04 -0.74 -11.80
CA GLY A 95 -4.99 -1.25 -12.81
C GLY A 95 -4.38 -1.35 -14.22
N GLY A 96 -5.17 -1.81 -15.19
CA GLY A 96 -4.66 -2.13 -16.54
C GLY A 96 -4.59 -0.96 -17.51
N MET A 97 -5.35 0.11 -17.28
CA MET A 97 -5.43 1.27 -18.17
C MET A 97 -4.97 2.56 -17.48
N PRO A 98 -4.29 3.47 -18.20
CA PRO A 98 -3.82 4.74 -17.64
C PRO A 98 -4.97 5.57 -17.05
N LYS A 99 -4.72 6.14 -15.87
CA LYS A 99 -5.66 7.06 -15.22
C LYS A 99 -4.92 8.03 -14.30
N PHE A 100 -5.51 9.19 -14.06
CA PHE A 100 -4.95 10.21 -13.17
C PHE A 100 -6.04 10.94 -12.39
N GLU A 101 -5.66 11.59 -11.31
CA GLU A 101 -6.56 12.42 -10.51
C GLU A 101 -6.35 13.91 -10.84
N VAL A 102 -7.46 14.63 -10.99
CA VAL A 102 -7.49 16.08 -11.12
C VAL A 102 -8.39 16.69 -10.06
N GLN A 103 -8.17 17.95 -9.74
CA GLN A 103 -9.06 18.77 -8.92
C GLN A 103 -9.71 19.84 -9.78
N ASP A 104 -11.03 20.00 -9.70
CA ASP A 104 -11.78 21.02 -10.43
C ASP A 104 -11.78 22.38 -9.71
N ALA A 105 -12.39 23.40 -10.31
CA ALA A 105 -12.45 24.75 -9.73
C ALA A 105 -13.19 24.84 -8.38
N ARG A 106 -14.06 23.86 -8.09
CA ARG A 106 -14.79 23.76 -6.81
C ARG A 106 -14.02 22.94 -5.78
N GLY A 107 -12.81 22.49 -6.10
CA GLY A 107 -12.00 21.65 -5.23
C GLY A 107 -12.38 20.17 -5.24
N VAL A 108 -13.31 19.74 -6.10
CA VAL A 108 -13.74 18.34 -6.21
C VAL A 108 -12.67 17.54 -6.93
N LYS A 109 -12.32 16.37 -6.37
CA LYS A 109 -11.35 15.44 -6.98
C LYS A 109 -12.06 14.50 -7.94
N TRP A 110 -11.53 14.41 -9.14
CA TRP A 110 -12.03 13.56 -10.22
C TRP A 110 -10.95 12.57 -10.63
N ARG A 111 -11.35 11.33 -10.94
CA ARG A 111 -10.47 10.35 -11.59
C ARG A 111 -10.77 10.33 -13.08
N VAL A 112 -9.77 10.71 -13.87
CA VAL A 112 -9.84 10.66 -15.33
C VAL A 112 -9.30 9.31 -15.77
N LYS A 113 -10.16 8.50 -16.42
CA LYS A 113 -9.76 7.24 -17.06
C LYS A 113 -9.47 7.47 -18.54
N LEU A 114 -8.38 6.88 -19.03
CA LEU A 114 -8.00 6.92 -20.43
C LEU A 114 -8.23 5.56 -21.10
N GLY A 115 -8.38 5.60 -22.42
CA GLY A 115 -8.54 4.38 -23.24
C GLY A 115 -9.98 3.87 -23.35
N PRO A 116 -10.16 2.67 -23.95
CA PRO A 116 -11.47 2.15 -24.34
C PRO A 116 -12.42 1.89 -23.15
N GLU A 117 -11.87 1.55 -21.97
CA GLU A 117 -12.66 1.27 -20.76
C GLU A 117 -13.55 2.46 -20.34
N ALA A 118 -13.06 3.69 -20.55
CA ALA A 118 -13.75 4.90 -20.11
C ALA A 118 -15.14 5.06 -20.75
N GLN A 119 -15.29 4.62 -22.01
CA GLN A 119 -16.56 4.75 -22.74
C GLN A 119 -17.61 3.78 -22.21
N ALA A 120 -17.24 2.50 -22.07
CA ALA A 120 -18.14 1.45 -21.62
C ALA A 120 -18.64 1.69 -20.19
N GLU A 121 -17.76 2.14 -19.29
CA GLU A 121 -18.15 2.48 -17.91
C GLU A 121 -19.13 3.65 -17.87
N THR A 122 -18.86 4.72 -18.63
CA THR A 122 -19.76 5.88 -18.65
C THR A 122 -21.14 5.47 -19.18
N ALA A 123 -21.21 4.65 -20.23
CA ALA A 123 -22.47 4.11 -20.75
C ALA A 123 -23.18 3.18 -19.74
N ALA A 124 -22.46 2.23 -19.13
CA ALA A 124 -23.01 1.28 -18.18
C ALA A 124 -23.57 1.96 -16.94
N SER A 125 -22.88 3.00 -16.43
CA SER A 125 -23.39 3.80 -15.32
C SER A 125 -24.79 4.36 -15.63
N ARG A 126 -25.08 4.64 -16.91
CA ARG A 126 -26.36 5.17 -17.40
C ARG A 126 -27.51 4.21 -17.52
N LEU A 127 -27.23 2.92 -17.40
CA LEU A 127 -28.25 1.87 -17.49
C LEU A 127 -28.60 1.27 -16.13
N VAL A 128 -27.70 1.37 -15.14
CA VAL A 128 -27.78 0.59 -13.89
C VAL A 128 -28.47 1.34 -12.74
N TRP A 129 -28.69 2.66 -12.84
CA TRP A 129 -29.27 3.47 -11.74
C TRP A 129 -30.80 3.39 -11.62
#